data_AF-A0A6L3ETD4-F1
#
_entry.id   AF-A0A6L3ETD4-F1
#
_cell.length_a   1.000
_cell.length_b   1.000
_cell.length_c   1.000
_cell.angle_alpha   90.00
_cell.angle_beta   90.00
_cell.angle_gamma   90.00
#
_symmetry.space_group_name_H-M   'P 1'
#
loop_
_entity.id
_entity.type
_entity.pdbx_description
1 polymer ?
#
loop_
_entity_poly.entity_id
_entity_poly.type
_entity_poly.pdbx_seq_one_letter_code
_entity_poly.pdbx_strand_id
1 'polypeptide(L)'
;MRIDLFRGGKRPFPIRIALTLFKLRAGAYPGPPVAITYRPDLLTKDLGNYISRGMHGSGGWSKGEAEMFAAFTSSLNSCQF
;
A
#
# COMPACT_ATOMS: atom_id res chain seq x y z
N MET A 1 14.19 6.21 14.34
CA MET A 1 15.16 5.62 13.37
C MET A 1 14.55 5.70 11.98
N ARG A 2 15.00 6.61 11.12
CA ARG A 2 14.46 6.77 9.76
C ARG A 2 15.18 5.76 8.87
N ILE A 3 14.52 4.63 8.58
CA ILE A 3 15.03 3.67 7.61
C ILE A 3 15.05 4.42 6.27
N ASP A 4 16.24 4.60 5.69
CA ASP A 4 16.35 5.09 4.32
C ASP A 4 15.88 4.00 3.39
N LEU A 5 14.56 3.95 3.25
CA LEU A 5 13.88 3.00 2.40
C LEU A 5 14.44 3.16 0.99
N PHE A 6 14.74 4.33 0.47
CA PHE A 6 15.09 4.48 -0.95
C PHE A 6 16.55 4.20 -1.29
N ARG A 7 17.50 4.48 -0.40
CA ARG A 7 18.95 4.33 -0.66
C ARG A 7 19.57 3.05 -0.14
N GLY A 8 18.88 2.28 0.70
CA GLY A 8 19.33 0.95 1.11
C GLY A 8 19.25 -0.03 -0.06
N GLY A 9 20.35 -0.24 -0.80
CA GLY A 9 20.45 -1.10 -1.99
C GLY A 9 20.14 -2.59 -1.82
N LYS A 10 19.39 -2.99 -0.80
CA LYS A 10 19.10 -4.38 -0.40
C LYS A 10 17.76 -4.92 -0.93
N ARG A 11 17.02 -4.15 -1.73
CA ARG A 11 15.73 -4.63 -2.28
C ARG A 11 15.92 -5.57 -3.47
N PRO A 12 15.14 -6.67 -3.55
CA PRO A 12 15.07 -7.49 -4.74
C PRO A 12 14.73 -6.66 -5.99
N PHE A 13 15.38 -6.98 -7.10
CA PHE A 13 15.19 -6.29 -8.38
C PHE A 13 13.71 -6.19 -8.83
N PRO A 14 12.87 -7.25 -8.70
CA PRO A 14 11.46 -7.16 -9.11
C PRO A 14 10.66 -6.09 -8.34
N ILE A 15 10.93 -5.93 -7.04
CA ILE A 15 10.26 -4.93 -6.21
C ILE A 15 10.66 -3.50 -6.63
N ARG A 16 11.92 -3.29 -7.03
CA ARG A 16 12.39 -1.99 -7.53
C ARG A 16 11.67 -1.59 -8.82
N ILE A 17 11.47 -2.55 -9.73
CA ILE A 17 10.69 -2.33 -10.95
C ILE A 17 9.24 -1.97 -10.60
N ALA A 18 8.60 -2.77 -9.73
CA ALA A 18 7.20 -2.55 -9.35
C ALA A 18 6.95 -1.15 -8.75
N LEU A 19 7.81 -0.71 -7.81
CA LEU A 19 7.71 0.63 -7.22
C LEU A 19 7.95 1.74 -8.24
N THR A 20 8.85 1.53 -9.21
CA THR A 20 9.15 2.52 -10.26
C THR A 20 7.96 2.66 -11.22
N LEU A 21 7.38 1.54 -11.67
CA LEU A 21 6.14 1.54 -12.46
C LEU A 21 4.99 2.20 -11.72
N PHE A 22 4.86 1.94 -10.42
CA PHE A 22 3.83 2.58 -9.61
C PHE A 22 4.03 4.09 -9.54
N LYS A 23 5.25 4.57 -9.25
CA LYS A 23 5.55 6.00 -9.23
C LYS A 23 5.25 6.68 -10.57
N LEU A 24 5.55 6.01 -11.69
CA LEU A 24 5.25 6.54 -13.02
C LEU A 24 3.74 6.70 -13.25
N ARG A 25 2.91 5.78 -12.73
CA ARG A 25 1.43 5.88 -12.83
C ARG A 25 0.79 6.84 -11.83
N ALA A 26 1.26 6.84 -10.59
CA ALA A 26 0.62 7.55 -9.48
C ALA A 26 1.28 8.89 -9.14
N GLY A 27 2.38 9.26 -9.80
CA GLY A 27 3.16 10.49 -9.53
C GLY A 27 4.02 10.42 -8.26
N ALA A 28 3.77 9.48 -7.36
CA ALA A 28 4.49 9.32 -6.11
C ALA A 28 4.74 7.85 -5.76
N TYR A 29 5.73 7.60 -4.90
CA TYR A 29 5.88 6.28 -4.31
C TYR A 29 4.80 6.08 -3.23
N PRO A 30 4.11 4.93 -3.21
CA PRO A 30 3.07 4.68 -2.23
C PRO A 30 3.74 4.32 -0.88
N GLY A 31 3.46 5.10 0.16
CA GLY A 31 4.15 4.98 1.45
C GLY A 31 4.09 3.58 2.08
N PRO A 32 2.90 3.02 2.39
CA PRO A 32 2.77 1.71 3.00
C PRO A 32 3.40 0.59 2.17
N PRO A 33 3.16 0.47 0.84
CA PRO A 33 3.84 -0.55 0.05
C PRO A 33 5.37 -0.40 0.08
N VAL A 34 5.91 0.83 0.02
CA VAL A 34 7.37 1.06 0.17
C VAL A 34 7.87 0.61 1.54
N ALA A 35 7.12 0.85 2.61
CA ALA A 35 7.50 0.38 3.94
C ALA A 35 7.52 -1.16 4.03
N ILE A 36 6.48 -1.82 3.48
CA ILE A 36 6.36 -3.29 3.49
C ILE A 36 7.47 -3.96 2.67
N THR A 37 8.05 -3.29 1.66
CA THR A 37 9.18 -3.88 0.90
C THR A 37 10.42 -4.23 1.74
N TYR A 38 10.54 -3.75 2.98
CA TYR A 38 11.56 -4.20 3.93
C TYR A 38 11.32 -5.66 4.41
N ARG A 39 10.06 -6.11 4.36
CA ARG A 39 9.59 -7.47 4.68
C ARG A 39 8.85 -8.05 3.47
N PRO A 40 9.57 -8.44 2.41
CA PRO A 40 8.97 -8.89 1.16
C PRO A 40 8.14 -10.17 1.33
N ASP A 41 8.38 -10.94 2.39
CA ASP A 41 7.56 -12.08 2.82
C ASP A 41 6.11 -11.71 3.16
N LEU A 42 5.83 -10.43 3.46
CA LEU A 42 4.47 -9.93 3.68
C LEU A 42 3.80 -9.44 2.40
N LEU A 43 4.53 -9.24 1.29
CA LEU A 43 3.97 -8.89 -0.02
C LEU A 43 3.43 -10.13 -0.74
N THR A 44 2.55 -10.86 -0.06
CA THR A 44 1.93 -12.06 -0.62
C THR A 44 0.67 -11.73 -1.40
N LYS A 45 0.25 -12.70 -2.21
CA LYS A 45 -1.06 -12.66 -2.88
C LYS A 45 -2.21 -12.54 -1.88
N ASP A 46 -2.06 -13.11 -0.68
CA ASP A 46 -3.09 -13.06 0.36
C ASP A 46 -3.31 -11.65 0.86
N LEU A 47 -2.25 -10.89 1.15
CA LEU A 47 -2.38 -9.48 1.52
C LEU A 47 -3.13 -8.69 0.43
N GLY A 48 -2.76 -8.90 -0.84
CA GLY A 48 -3.45 -8.27 -1.98
C GLY A 48 -4.92 -8.65 -2.06
N ASN A 49 -5.24 -9.93 -1.86
CA ASN A 49 -6.63 -10.41 -1.85
C ASN A 49 -7.42 -9.82 -0.68
N TYR A 50 -6.83 -9.69 0.52
CA TYR A 50 -7.47 -9.06 1.67
C TYR A 50 -7.80 -7.60 1.41
N ILE A 51 -6.83 -6.81 0.92
CA ILE A 51 -7.04 -5.40 0.58
C ILE A 51 -8.10 -5.28 -0.53
N SER A 52 -7.99 -6.10 -1.58
CA SER A 52 -8.95 -6.08 -2.68
C SER A 52 -10.36 -6.46 -2.21
N ARG A 53 -10.49 -7.43 -1.31
CA ARG A 53 -11.79 -7.78 -0.73
C ARG A 53 -12.38 -6.64 0.09
N GLY A 54 -11.57 -5.92 0.87
CA GLY A 54 -12.06 -4.79 1.66
C GLY A 54 -12.46 -3.57 0.80
N MET A 55 -11.69 -3.29 -0.26
CA MET A 55 -11.85 -2.06 -1.06
C MET A 55 -12.70 -2.25 -2.33
N HIS A 56 -12.71 -3.46 -2.90
CA HIS A 56 -13.36 -3.78 -4.17
C HIS A 56 -14.31 -4.97 -4.08
N GLY A 57 -14.41 -5.62 -2.92
CA GLY A 57 -15.12 -6.88 -2.75
C GLY A 57 -16.33 -6.81 -1.83
N SER A 58 -17.45 -7.33 -2.33
CA SER A 58 -18.47 -8.06 -1.55
C SER A 58 -19.40 -7.31 -0.59
N GLY A 59 -19.58 -6.00 -0.72
CA GLY A 59 -20.75 -5.32 -0.15
C GLY A 59 -21.39 -4.45 -1.23
N GLY A 60 -22.69 -4.19 -1.16
CA GLY A 60 -23.40 -3.29 -2.10
C GLY A 60 -22.90 -1.83 -2.09
N TRP A 61 -21.73 -1.58 -1.50
CA TRP A 61 -21.07 -0.29 -1.39
C TRP A 61 -20.32 0.02 -2.68
N SER A 62 -20.49 1.24 -3.16
CA SER A 62 -19.66 1.82 -4.19
C SER A 62 -18.21 1.96 -3.71
N LYS A 63 -17.29 2.13 -4.68
CA LYS A 63 -15.90 2.47 -4.38
C LYS A 63 -15.79 3.72 -3.49
N GLY A 64 -16.60 4.74 -3.73
CA GLY A 64 -16.59 5.97 -2.95
C GLY A 64 -16.96 5.76 -1.48
N GLU A 65 -17.97 4.93 -1.22
CA GLU A 65 -18.39 4.59 0.15
C GLU A 65 -17.31 3.80 0.89
N ALA A 66 -16.66 2.84 0.24
CA ALA A 66 -15.53 2.10 0.82
C ALA A 66 -14.37 3.04 1.22
N GLU A 67 -14.03 4.00 0.36
CA GLU A 67 -13.01 5.01 0.66
C GLU A 67 -13.43 5.94 1.81
N MET A 68 -14.72 6.31 1.92
CA MET A 68 -15.22 7.09 3.06
C MET A 68 -15.07 6.33 4.38
N PHE A 69 -15.39 5.04 4.42
CA PHE A 69 -15.16 4.21 5.61
C PHE A 69 -13.67 4.14 5.98
N ALA A 70 -12.80 3.97 4.99
CA ALA A 70 -11.35 3.96 5.19
C ALA A 70 -10.85 5.29 5.77
N ALA A 71 -11.30 6.43 5.21
CA ALA A 71 -10.94 7.77 5.69
C ALA A 71 -11.47 8.04 7.11
N PHE A 72 -12.73 7.70 7.38
CA PHE A 72 -13.33 7.87 8.71
C PHE A 72 -12.61 7.04 9.77
N THR A 73 -12.34 5.76 9.49
CA THR A 73 -11.62 4.87 10.41
C THR A 73 -10.19 5.36 10.64
N SER A 74 -9.53 5.85 9.59
CA SER A 74 -8.18 6.44 9.69
C SER A 74 -8.18 7.68 10.59
N SER A 75 -9.18 8.55 10.46
CA SER A 75 -9.37 9.72 11.32
C SER A 75 -9.55 9.34 12.80
N LEU A 76 -10.43 8.36 13.09
CA LEU A 76 -10.62 7.85 14.45
C LEU A 76 -9.34 7.29 15.07
N ASN A 77 -8.46 6.71 14.26
CA ASN A 77 -7.18 6.14 14.70
C ASN A 77 -6.00 7.11 14.57
N SER A 78 -6.24 8.39 14.27
CA SER A 78 -5.17 9.38 14.06
C SER A 78 -4.10 8.95 13.04
N CYS A 79 -4.50 8.20 12.01
CA CYS A 79 -3.62 7.80 10.92
C CYS A 79 -3.43 8.97 9.95
N GLN A 80 -2.21 9.54 9.92
CA GLN A 80 -1.85 10.76 9.19
C GLN A 80 -1.32 10.51 7.76
N PHE A 81 -1.19 9.24 7.36
CA PHE A 81 -0.67 8.87 6.04
C PHE A 81 -1.73 9.12 4.96
#